data_AF-A0A832HR64-F1
#
_entry.id   AF-A0A832HR64-F1
#
_cell.length_a   1.000
_cell.length_b   1.000
_cell.length_c   1.000
_cell.angle_alpha   90.00
_cell.angle_beta   90.00
_cell.angle_gamma   90.00
#
_symmetry.space_group_name_H-M   'P 1'
#
loop_
_entity.id
_entity.type
_entity.pdbx_description
1 polymer ?
#
loop_
_entity_poly.entity_id
_entity_poly.type
_entity_poly.pdbx_seq_one_letter_code
_entity_poly.pdbx_strand_id
1 'polypeptide(L)'
;MKTRQVLPIVLMVVFALTRIPGVLPENFSAVYGLLFCCGVYMTGRMAWWLPLATMAVTDLGLNLYYQLALNVDAFKPYLLFNYAAYVVLILLGRRFTARASWLALLGGGIMGAILFYLITNTAAWFFNPFGNPEYTKDLAGWITALTRGTAGYPATVEFFRNTLLSGGLFTGLFAGVMKLFAAPEEQESEEEEPAEEPAESPAPEPTDAKG
;
A
#
# COMPACT_ATOMS: atom_id res chain seq x y z
N MET A 1 -11.32 -20.37 6.90
CA MET A 1 -10.12 -19.49 6.81
C MET A 1 -10.26 -18.44 7.90
N LYS A 2 -9.25 -18.23 8.76
CA LYS A 2 -9.31 -17.21 9.82
C LYS A 2 -9.57 -15.84 9.16
N THR A 3 -10.50 -15.05 9.70
CA THR A 3 -10.92 -13.71 9.22
C THR A 3 -9.74 -12.81 8.82
N ARG A 4 -8.62 -12.98 9.52
CA ARG A 4 -7.32 -12.31 9.32
C ARG A 4 -6.68 -12.51 7.93
N GLN A 5 -6.96 -13.62 7.24
CA GLN A 5 -6.45 -13.86 5.87
C GLN A 5 -7.43 -13.41 4.78
N VAL A 6 -8.71 -13.26 5.10
CA VAL A 6 -9.74 -12.89 4.12
C VAL A 6 -9.67 -11.39 3.80
N LEU A 7 -9.49 -10.55 4.82
CA LEU A 7 -9.47 -9.10 4.66
C LEU A 7 -8.41 -8.61 3.63
N PRO A 8 -7.14 -9.04 3.69
CA PRO A 8 -6.16 -8.59 2.69
C PRO A 8 -6.50 -9.05 1.27
N ILE A 9 -7.08 -10.24 1.11
CA ILE A 9 -7.50 -10.74 -0.21
C ILE A 9 -8.66 -9.90 -0.75
N VAL A 10 -9.66 -9.61 0.07
CA VAL A 10 -10.79 -8.73 -0.31
C VAL A 10 -10.27 -7.35 -0.72
N LEU A 11 -9.32 -6.78 0.03
CA LEU A 11 -8.72 -5.49 -0.31
C LEU A 11 -7.96 -5.55 -1.64
N MET A 12 -7.25 -6.64 -1.95
CA MET A 12 -6.61 -6.84 -3.26
C MET A 12 -7.64 -6.95 -4.39
N VAL A 13 -8.78 -7.60 -4.17
CA VAL A 13 -9.86 -7.70 -5.16
C VAL A 13 -10.48 -6.34 -5.42
N VAL A 14 -10.88 -5.62 -4.36
CA VAL A 14 -11.42 -4.25 -4.48
C VAL A 14 -10.43 -3.35 -5.20
N PHE A 15 -9.15 -3.43 -4.84
CA PHE A 15 -8.06 -2.74 -5.51
C PHE A 15 -7.99 -3.08 -7.01
N ALA A 16 -8.03 -4.36 -7.38
CA ALA A 16 -7.98 -4.77 -8.78
C ALA A 16 -9.14 -4.16 -9.60
N LEU A 17 -10.33 -4.06 -9.00
CA LEU A 17 -11.49 -3.40 -9.63
C LEU A 17 -11.26 -1.90 -9.85
N THR A 18 -10.54 -1.21 -8.96
CA THR A 18 -10.20 0.21 -9.16
C THR A 18 -9.30 0.45 -10.38
N ARG A 19 -8.67 -0.59 -10.91
CA ARG A 19 -7.77 -0.49 -12.06
C ARG A 19 -8.45 -0.72 -13.40
N ILE A 20 -9.75 -1.03 -13.42
CA ILE A 20 -10.50 -1.16 -14.67
C ILE A 20 -10.50 0.21 -15.39
N PRO A 21 -10.13 0.29 -16.68
CA PRO A 21 -10.10 1.54 -17.42
C PRO A 21 -11.43 2.30 -17.33
N GLY A 22 -11.38 3.59 -16.98
CA GLY A 22 -12.55 4.46 -16.84
C GLY A 22 -13.21 4.48 -15.46
N VAL A 23 -12.81 3.62 -14.51
CA VAL A 23 -13.34 3.65 -13.14
C VAL A 23 -12.79 4.82 -12.33
N LEU A 24 -11.49 5.08 -12.46
CA LEU A 24 -10.81 6.20 -11.80
C LEU A 24 -10.22 7.16 -12.84
N PRO A 25 -10.07 8.45 -12.50
CA PRO A 25 -9.36 9.42 -13.34
C PRO A 25 -7.93 8.99 -13.65
N GLU A 26 -7.35 9.54 -14.72
CA GLU A 26 -5.95 9.27 -15.08
C GLU A 26 -5.00 9.58 -13.93
N ASN A 27 -4.06 8.66 -13.68
CA ASN A 27 -3.08 8.75 -12.60
C ASN A 27 -3.68 8.89 -11.18
N PHE A 28 -4.99 8.70 -11.02
CA PHE A 28 -5.64 8.59 -9.72
C PHE A 28 -5.75 7.10 -9.36
N SER A 29 -4.91 6.63 -8.44
CA SER A 29 -4.75 5.20 -8.20
C SER A 29 -4.58 4.83 -6.74
N ALA A 30 -5.15 3.69 -6.36
CA ALA A 30 -4.99 3.07 -5.04
C ALA A 30 -3.63 2.38 -4.86
N VAL A 31 -2.86 2.19 -5.93
CA VAL A 31 -1.57 1.47 -5.94
C VAL A 31 -0.63 2.00 -4.86
N TYR A 32 -0.47 3.32 -4.80
CA TYR A 32 0.56 3.94 -3.96
C TYR A 32 0.30 3.71 -2.48
N GLY A 33 -0.93 4.01 -2.04
CA GLY A 33 -1.35 3.80 -0.67
C GLY A 33 -1.40 2.32 -0.30
N LEU A 34 -1.90 1.47 -1.19
CA LEU A 34 -1.97 0.04 -0.96
C LEU A 34 -0.59 -0.59 -0.74
N LEU A 35 0.38 -0.32 -1.63
CA LEU A 35 1.72 -0.90 -1.54
C LEU A 35 2.46 -0.44 -0.27
N PHE A 36 2.34 0.85 0.06
CA PHE A 36 2.83 1.36 1.33
C PHE A 36 2.18 0.62 2.50
N CYS A 37 0.85 0.56 2.56
CA CYS A 37 0.11 -0.11 3.63
C CYS A 37 0.40 -1.62 3.71
N CYS A 38 0.60 -2.31 2.60
CA CYS A 38 1.05 -3.70 2.60
C CYS A 38 2.40 -3.84 3.33
N GLY A 39 3.31 -2.90 3.12
CA GLY A 39 4.58 -2.84 3.85
C GLY A 39 4.40 -2.63 5.36
N VAL A 40 3.39 -1.86 5.79
CA VAL A 40 3.09 -1.59 7.20
C VAL A 40 2.46 -2.79 7.90
N TYR A 41 1.41 -3.37 7.29
CA TYR A 41 0.50 -4.28 7.98
C TYR A 41 0.75 -5.76 7.72
N MET A 42 1.39 -6.11 6.59
CA MET A 42 1.64 -7.51 6.26
C MET A 42 3.01 -7.95 6.75
N THR A 43 3.09 -9.20 7.21
CA THR A 43 4.34 -9.78 7.73
C THR A 43 4.93 -10.83 6.78
N GLY A 44 6.24 -11.07 6.93
CA GLY A 44 6.96 -12.10 6.18
C GLY A 44 6.91 -11.92 4.66
N ARG A 45 6.81 -13.05 3.94
CA ARG A 45 6.77 -13.10 2.47
C ARG A 45 5.49 -12.48 1.89
N MET A 46 4.40 -12.47 2.65
CA MET A 46 3.10 -12.01 2.19
C MET A 46 3.08 -10.51 1.84
N ALA A 47 3.87 -9.70 2.55
CA ALA A 47 4.05 -8.29 2.24
C ALA A 47 4.66 -8.01 0.86
N TRP A 48 5.22 -9.04 0.23
CA TRP A 48 5.91 -8.94 -1.05
C TRP A 48 5.10 -9.58 -2.17
N TRP A 49 4.87 -10.90 -2.07
CA TRP A 49 4.31 -11.63 -3.20
C TRP A 49 2.87 -11.23 -3.46
N LEU A 50 2.05 -10.98 -2.43
CA LEU A 50 0.64 -10.68 -2.63
C LEU A 50 0.41 -9.35 -3.36
N PRO A 51 0.95 -8.20 -2.88
CA PRO A 51 0.80 -6.94 -3.59
C PRO A 51 1.46 -6.99 -4.98
N LEU A 52 2.69 -7.52 -5.09
CA LEU A 52 3.40 -7.53 -6.37
C LEU A 52 2.78 -8.47 -7.41
N ALA A 53 2.27 -9.63 -6.99
CA ALA A 53 1.54 -10.53 -7.90
C ALA A 53 0.21 -9.89 -8.32
N THR A 54 -0.49 -9.21 -7.43
CA THR A 54 -1.71 -8.47 -7.78
C THR A 54 -1.41 -7.39 -8.82
N MET A 55 -0.32 -6.64 -8.64
CA MET A 55 0.17 -5.69 -9.65
C MET A 55 0.49 -6.38 -10.97
N ALA A 56 1.22 -7.50 -10.94
CA ALA A 56 1.63 -8.21 -12.16
C ALA A 56 0.43 -8.73 -12.96
N VAL A 57 -0.52 -9.36 -12.29
CA VAL A 57 -1.73 -9.88 -12.93
C VAL A 57 -2.58 -8.76 -13.49
N THR A 58 -2.79 -7.69 -12.73
CA THR A 58 -3.59 -6.56 -13.19
C THR A 58 -2.87 -5.77 -14.29
N ASP A 59 -1.55 -5.65 -14.27
CA ASP A 59 -0.76 -4.99 -15.32
C ASP A 59 -0.81 -5.82 -16.59
N LEU A 60 -0.67 -7.14 -16.50
CA LEU A 60 -0.83 -8.03 -17.64
C LEU A 60 -2.22 -7.86 -18.28
N GLY A 61 -3.28 -7.86 -17.48
CA GLY A 61 -4.64 -7.62 -17.97
C GLY A 61 -4.80 -6.26 -18.66
N LEU A 62 -4.27 -5.19 -18.07
CA LEU A 62 -4.29 -3.86 -18.68
C LEU A 62 -3.51 -3.80 -19.99
N ASN A 63 -2.28 -4.31 -20.00
CA ASN A 63 -1.45 -4.31 -21.20
C ASN A 63 -2.08 -5.12 -22.34
N LEU A 64 -2.69 -6.27 -22.01
CA LEU A 64 -3.47 -7.05 -22.98
C LEU A 64 -4.69 -6.28 -23.49
N TYR A 65 -5.43 -5.58 -22.62
CA TYR A 65 -6.55 -4.75 -23.03
C TYR A 65 -6.11 -3.64 -24.01
N TYR A 66 -5.07 -2.88 -23.68
CA TYR A 66 -4.54 -1.85 -24.56
C TYR A 66 -4.02 -2.41 -25.89
N GLN A 67 -3.34 -3.55 -25.86
CA GLN A 67 -2.81 -4.21 -27.05
C GLN A 67 -3.92 -4.75 -27.95
N LEU A 68 -4.90 -5.47 -27.39
CA LEU A 68 -5.90 -6.22 -28.15
C LEU A 68 -7.14 -5.40 -28.49
N ALA A 69 -7.61 -4.54 -27.58
CA ALA A 69 -8.81 -3.75 -27.77
C ALA A 69 -8.53 -2.39 -28.39
N LEU A 70 -7.37 -1.78 -28.08
CA LEU A 70 -7.04 -0.41 -28.51
C LEU A 70 -5.88 -0.34 -29.51
N ASN A 71 -5.26 -1.47 -29.86
CA ASN A 71 -4.10 -1.55 -30.76
C ASN A 71 -2.92 -0.66 -30.32
N VAL A 72 -2.75 -0.47 -29.02
CA VAL A 72 -1.64 0.29 -28.43
C VAL A 72 -0.60 -0.70 -27.90
N ASP A 73 0.64 -0.56 -28.35
CA ASP A 73 1.77 -1.32 -27.80
C ASP A 73 2.07 -0.87 -26.35
N ALA A 74 1.42 -1.54 -25.41
CA ALA A 74 1.48 -1.23 -24.00
C ALA A 74 2.66 -1.91 -23.28
N PHE A 75 3.18 -3.03 -23.81
CA PHE A 75 4.24 -3.82 -23.20
C PHE A 75 5.60 -3.12 -23.34
N LYS A 76 5.84 -2.15 -22.45
CA LYS A 76 7.09 -1.38 -22.43
C LYS A 76 8.01 -1.84 -21.30
N PRO A 77 9.33 -1.95 -21.54
CA PRO A 77 10.31 -2.19 -20.48
C PRO A 77 10.25 -1.17 -19.34
N TYR A 78 9.70 0.02 -19.61
CA TYR A 78 9.46 1.06 -18.61
C TYR A 78 8.66 0.57 -17.40
N LEU A 79 7.81 -0.45 -17.58
CA LEU A 79 7.08 -1.08 -16.49
C LEU A 79 8.01 -1.55 -15.35
N LEU A 80 9.24 -1.99 -15.67
CA LEU A 80 10.21 -2.41 -14.66
C LEU A 80 10.56 -1.30 -13.66
N PHE A 81 10.58 -0.04 -14.08
CA PHE A 81 10.84 1.10 -13.19
C PHE A 81 9.66 1.35 -12.24
N ASN A 82 8.43 1.09 -12.69
CA ASN A 82 7.26 1.12 -11.80
C ASN A 82 7.40 0.06 -10.69
N TYR A 83 7.86 -1.16 -11.04
CA TYR A 83 8.09 -2.22 -10.04
C TYR A 83 9.21 -1.88 -9.07
N ALA A 84 10.28 -1.23 -9.53
CA ALA A 84 11.32 -0.72 -8.64
C ALA A 84 10.74 0.30 -7.64
N ALA A 85 9.89 1.23 -8.11
CA ALA A 85 9.20 2.17 -7.24
C ALA A 85 8.24 1.45 -6.27
N TYR A 86 7.51 0.43 -6.73
CA TYR A 86 6.62 -0.38 -5.87
C TYR A 86 7.37 -1.05 -4.72
N VAL A 87 8.55 -1.61 -4.99
CA VAL A 87 9.44 -2.16 -3.97
C VAL A 87 9.85 -1.08 -2.97
N VAL A 88 10.21 0.12 -3.44
CA VAL A 88 10.55 1.25 -2.56
C VAL A 88 9.37 1.64 -1.65
N LEU A 89 8.14 1.65 -2.16
CA LEU A 89 6.95 1.96 -1.37
C LEU A 89 6.69 0.91 -0.28
N ILE A 90 6.84 -0.38 -0.60
CA ILE A 90 6.74 -1.46 0.39
C ILE A 90 7.84 -1.30 1.45
N LEU A 91 9.08 -1.05 1.04
CA LEU A 91 10.20 -0.82 1.96
C LEU A 91 9.98 0.39 2.88
N LEU A 92 9.40 1.48 2.35
CA LEU A 92 9.01 2.64 3.14
C LEU A 92 7.95 2.24 4.18
N GLY A 93 6.91 1.51 3.78
CA GLY A 93 5.86 1.02 4.68
C GLY A 93 6.41 0.18 5.82
N ARG A 94 7.42 -0.67 5.55
CA ARG A 94 8.08 -1.49 6.57
C ARG A 94 8.84 -0.70 7.64
N ARG A 95 9.06 0.60 7.44
CA ARG A 95 9.63 1.50 8.46
C ARG A 95 8.60 1.95 9.50
N PHE A 96 7.31 1.71 9.25
CA PHE A 96 6.21 2.03 10.15
C PHE A 96 5.71 0.77 10.85
N THR A 97 5.03 0.96 11.99
CA THR A 97 4.37 -0.12 12.72
C THR A 97 2.86 -0.04 12.51
N ALA A 98 2.17 -1.17 12.60
CA ALA A 98 0.69 -1.21 12.53
C ALA A 98 0.01 -0.36 13.63
N ARG A 99 0.72 -0.10 14.74
CA ARG A 99 0.28 0.74 15.85
C ARG A 99 0.50 2.24 15.63
N ALA A 100 1.21 2.63 14.58
CA ALA A 100 1.46 4.05 14.27
C ALA A 100 0.14 4.84 14.23
N SER A 101 0.21 6.13 14.57
CA SER A 101 -0.95 7.00 14.52
C SER A 101 -1.47 7.10 13.08
N TRP A 102 -2.78 7.34 12.93
CA TRP A 102 -3.37 7.46 11.60
C TRP A 102 -2.71 8.58 10.77
N LEU A 103 -2.35 9.70 11.42
CA LEU A 103 -1.65 10.81 10.78
C LEU A 103 -0.24 10.43 10.31
N ALA A 104 0.51 9.64 11.10
CA ALA A 104 1.82 9.16 10.69
C ALA A 104 1.73 8.25 9.45
N LEU A 105 0.72 7.39 9.41
CA LEU A 105 0.46 6.52 8.26
C LEU A 105 0.05 7.31 7.03
N LEU A 106 -0.85 8.28 7.18
CA LEU A 106 -1.25 9.18 6.09
C LEU A 106 -0.03 9.92 5.52
N GLY A 107 0.81 10.49 6.39
CA GLY A 107 2.05 11.14 5.98
C GLY A 107 3.02 10.20 5.26
N GLY A 108 3.14 8.95 5.73
CA GLY A 108 3.93 7.91 5.06
C GLY A 108 3.41 7.56 3.66
N GLY A 109 2.09 7.47 3.48
CA GLY A 109 1.47 7.25 2.18
C GLY A 109 1.66 8.42 1.21
N ILE A 110 1.53 9.66 1.70
CA ILE A 110 1.82 10.88 0.93
C ILE A 110 3.30 10.90 0.51
N MET A 111 4.21 10.59 1.43
CA MET A 111 5.64 10.44 1.13
C MET A 111 5.88 9.35 0.06
N GLY A 112 5.19 8.22 0.16
CA GLY A 112 5.23 7.15 -0.85
C GLY A 112 4.81 7.65 -2.24
N ALA A 113 3.73 8.41 -2.34
CA ALA A 113 3.29 9.01 -3.61
C ALA A 113 4.34 9.98 -4.19
N ILE A 114 4.97 10.80 -3.35
CA ILE A 114 6.06 11.70 -3.74
C ILE A 114 7.26 10.92 -4.27
N LEU A 115 7.70 9.88 -3.55
CA LEU A 115 8.81 9.03 -3.98
C LEU A 115 8.51 8.33 -5.29
N PHE A 116 7.30 7.77 -5.44
CA PHE A 116 6.87 7.14 -6.69
C PHE A 116 6.99 8.11 -7.86
N TYR A 117 6.42 9.31 -7.71
CA TYR A 117 6.47 10.35 -8.73
C TYR A 117 7.91 10.73 -9.11
N LEU A 118 8.76 10.97 -8.12
CA LEU A 118 10.17 11.34 -8.35
C LEU A 118 10.94 10.22 -9.06
N ILE A 119 10.78 8.98 -8.61
CA ILE A 119 11.49 7.82 -9.18
C ILE A 119 11.08 7.60 -10.64
N THR A 120 9.78 7.56 -10.92
CA THR A 120 9.28 7.22 -12.26
C THR A 120 9.57 8.33 -13.28
N ASN A 121 9.42 9.60 -12.89
CA ASN A 121 9.76 10.72 -13.79
C ASN A 121 11.28 10.85 -13.98
N THR A 122 12.08 10.60 -12.94
CA THR A 122 13.54 10.58 -13.08
C THR A 122 13.98 9.43 -14.00
N ALA A 123 13.37 8.25 -13.88
CA ALA A 123 13.63 7.14 -14.80
C ALA A 123 13.20 7.46 -16.24
N ALA A 124 12.04 8.11 -16.42
CA ALA A 124 11.58 8.54 -17.74
C ALA A 124 12.55 9.52 -18.40
N TRP A 125 13.06 10.49 -17.64
CA TRP A 125 14.09 11.42 -18.10
C TRP A 125 15.43 10.71 -18.39
N PHE A 126 15.91 9.91 -17.45
CA PHE A 126 17.25 9.32 -17.51
C PHE A 126 17.36 8.24 -18.59
N PHE A 127 16.38 7.35 -18.70
CA PHE A 127 16.40 6.27 -19.70
C PHE A 127 15.77 6.70 -21.03
N ASN A 128 14.88 7.70 -21.01
CA ASN A 128 14.13 8.18 -22.18
C ASN A 128 13.61 7.06 -23.10
N PRO A 129 12.88 6.06 -22.56
CA PRO A 129 12.46 4.88 -23.32
C PRO A 129 11.50 5.21 -24.48
N PHE A 130 10.93 6.41 -24.48
CA PHE A 130 9.99 6.90 -25.50
C PHE A 130 10.64 7.83 -26.52
N GLY A 131 11.94 8.14 -26.39
CA GLY A 131 12.64 9.02 -27.33
C GLY A 131 12.16 10.46 -27.31
N ASN A 132 11.68 10.94 -26.16
CA ASN A 132 11.12 12.29 -26.00
C ASN A 132 12.23 13.35 -26.17
N PRO A 133 12.12 14.26 -27.16
CA PRO A 133 13.13 15.29 -27.39
C PRO A 133 13.24 16.31 -26.25
N GLU A 134 12.18 16.47 -25.44
CA GLU A 134 12.12 17.39 -24.31
C GLU A 134 12.99 16.93 -23.12
N TYR A 135 13.36 15.65 -23.07
CA TYR A 135 14.17 15.08 -21.98
C TYR A 135 15.67 15.19 -22.29
N THR A 136 16.14 16.44 -22.42
CA THR A 136 17.57 16.78 -22.54
C THR A 136 18.35 16.24 -21.35
N LYS A 137 19.59 15.77 -21.56
CA LYS A 137 20.41 15.12 -20.50
C LYS A 137 21.09 16.13 -19.58
N ASP A 138 20.31 17.08 -19.07
CA ASP A 138 20.71 18.14 -18.17
C ASP A 138 19.61 18.45 -17.14
N LEU A 139 19.88 19.43 -16.28
CA LEU A 139 18.96 19.85 -15.22
C LEU A 139 17.62 20.36 -15.80
N ALA A 140 17.65 21.03 -16.95
CA ALA A 140 16.44 21.57 -17.58
C ALA A 140 15.51 20.44 -18.07
N GLY A 141 16.07 19.38 -18.66
CA GLY A 141 15.30 18.21 -19.08
C GLY A 141 14.74 17.44 -17.89
N TRP A 142 15.48 17.35 -16.78
CA TRP A 142 14.98 16.72 -15.55
C TRP A 142 13.81 17.51 -14.94
N ILE A 143 13.94 18.84 -14.84
CA ILE A 143 12.85 19.72 -14.41
C ILE A 143 11.65 19.60 -15.35
N THR A 144 11.90 19.50 -16.66
CA THR A 144 10.84 19.31 -17.67
C THR A 144 10.08 18.01 -17.41
N ALA A 145 10.78 16.89 -17.18
CA ALA A 145 10.14 15.63 -16.81
C ALA A 145 9.34 15.73 -15.51
N LEU A 146 9.81 16.48 -14.52
CA LEU A 146 9.11 16.69 -13.25
C LEU A 146 7.97 17.72 -13.29
N THR A 147 7.76 18.42 -14.40
CA THR A 147 6.75 19.48 -14.46
C THR A 147 5.81 19.36 -15.66
N ARG A 148 6.36 19.45 -16.86
CA ARG A 148 5.58 19.47 -18.10
C ARG A 148 5.43 18.10 -18.73
N GLY A 149 6.46 17.27 -18.66
CA GLY A 149 6.51 16.02 -19.40
C GLY A 149 6.67 16.25 -20.91
N THR A 150 6.03 15.41 -21.70
CA THR A 150 6.15 15.34 -23.17
C THR A 150 4.98 16.03 -23.85
N ALA A 151 5.23 16.69 -24.98
CA ALA A 151 4.17 17.32 -25.76
C ALA A 151 3.09 16.30 -26.20
N GLY A 152 1.82 16.73 -26.20
CA GLY A 152 0.68 15.88 -26.55
C GLY A 152 0.09 15.06 -25.40
N TYR A 153 0.67 15.15 -24.19
CA TYR A 153 0.16 14.53 -22.97
C TYR A 153 -0.12 15.59 -21.90
N PRO A 154 -0.98 15.29 -20.91
CA PRO A 154 -1.16 16.15 -19.74
C PRO A 154 0.16 16.39 -18.99
N ALA A 155 0.25 17.53 -18.31
CA ALA A 155 1.46 17.89 -17.57
C ALA A 155 1.73 16.90 -16.43
N THR A 156 3.00 16.55 -16.19
CA THR A 156 3.35 15.60 -15.13
C THR A 156 3.00 16.11 -13.73
N VAL A 157 2.92 17.44 -13.51
CA VAL A 157 2.37 18.01 -12.25
C VAL A 157 0.89 17.62 -12.03
N GLU A 158 0.09 17.47 -13.09
CA GLU A 158 -1.30 17.04 -12.94
C GLU A 158 -1.38 15.59 -12.48
N PHE A 159 -0.50 14.74 -13.02
CA PHE A 159 -0.34 13.37 -12.56
C PHE A 159 0.17 13.29 -11.12
N PHE A 160 1.10 14.19 -10.76
CA PHE A 160 1.57 14.30 -9.39
C PHE A 160 0.44 14.65 -8.43
N ARG A 161 -0.39 15.65 -8.77
CA ARG A 161 -1.56 16.03 -7.96
C ARG A 161 -2.48 14.84 -7.75
N ASN A 162 -2.82 14.11 -8.81
CA ASN A 162 -3.71 12.95 -8.72
C ASN A 162 -3.08 11.82 -7.88
N THR A 163 -1.78 11.58 -8.06
CA THR A 163 -1.00 10.60 -7.28
C THR A 163 -0.94 10.96 -5.79
N LEU A 164 -0.75 12.24 -5.47
CA LEU A 164 -0.70 12.74 -4.10
C LEU A 164 -2.06 12.59 -3.40
N LEU A 165 -3.13 13.02 -4.08
CA LEU A 165 -4.50 12.94 -3.57
C LEU A 165 -4.94 11.48 -3.39
N SER A 166 -4.70 10.62 -4.38
CA SER A 166 -5.08 9.22 -4.31
C SER A 166 -4.23 8.47 -3.28
N GLY A 167 -2.91 8.72 -3.25
CA GLY A 167 -1.99 8.14 -2.28
C GLY A 167 -2.41 8.45 -0.84
N GLY A 168 -2.74 9.72 -0.55
CA GLY A 168 -3.28 10.13 0.74
C GLY A 168 -4.64 9.48 1.04
N LEU A 169 -5.60 9.59 0.12
CA LEU A 169 -6.95 9.04 0.30
C LEU A 169 -6.94 7.54 0.60
N PHE A 170 -6.30 6.74 -0.26
CA PHE A 170 -6.31 5.29 -0.11
C PHE A 170 -5.49 4.82 1.08
N THR A 171 -4.40 5.53 1.43
CA THR A 171 -3.68 5.25 2.68
C THR A 171 -4.55 5.53 3.90
N GLY A 172 -5.25 6.67 3.90
CA GLY A 172 -6.16 7.04 4.99
C GLY A 172 -7.31 6.05 5.16
N LEU A 173 -7.93 5.63 4.06
CA LEU A 173 -8.98 4.60 4.04
C LEU A 173 -8.45 3.26 4.56
N PHE A 174 -7.32 2.78 4.04
CA PHE A 174 -6.75 1.50 4.45
C PHE A 174 -6.35 1.52 5.92
N ALA A 175 -5.62 2.55 6.36
CA ALA A 175 -5.23 2.71 7.76
C ALA A 175 -6.44 2.81 8.70
N GLY A 176 -7.51 3.50 8.26
CA GLY A 176 -8.76 3.60 9.00
C GLY A 176 -9.44 2.23 9.16
N VAL A 177 -9.63 1.49 8.06
CA VAL A 177 -10.20 0.14 8.08
C VAL A 177 -9.37 -0.78 8.98
N MET A 178 -8.05 -0.80 8.83
CA MET A 178 -7.19 -1.66 9.66
C MET A 178 -7.27 -1.34 11.15
N LYS A 179 -7.48 -0.06 11.53
CA LYS A 179 -7.68 0.32 12.93
C LYS A 179 -9.05 -0.09 13.46
N LEU A 180 -10.11 0.06 12.67
CA LEU A 180 -11.46 -0.38 13.05
C LEU A 180 -11.53 -1.89 13.29
N PHE A 181 -10.85 -2.69 12.48
CA PHE A 181 -10.82 -4.14 12.62
C PHE A 181 -9.73 -4.66 13.58
N ALA A 182 -8.86 -3.80 14.11
CA ALA A 182 -7.92 -4.16 15.17
C ALA A 182 -8.52 -3.99 16.58
N ALA A 183 -9.55 -3.15 16.72
CA ALA A 183 -10.21 -2.86 18.00
C ALA A 183 -11.03 -4.02 18.64
N PRO A 184 -11.56 -5.02 17.93
CA PRO A 184 -12.34 -6.09 18.57
C PRO A 184 -11.51 -7.14 19.33
N GLU A 185 -10.22 -7.31 19.00
CA GLU A 185 -9.40 -8.39 19.57
C GLU A 185 -8.87 -8.09 20.98
N GLU A 186 -8.93 -6.85 21.47
CA GLU A 186 -8.49 -6.50 22.85
C GLU A 186 -9.53 -6.88 23.91
N GLN A 187 -10.82 -6.99 23.55
CA GLN A 187 -11.90 -7.35 24.48
C GLN A 187 -12.01 -8.87 24.73
N GLU A 188 -11.73 -9.71 23.73
CA GLU A 188 -11.77 -11.17 23.90
C GLU A 188 -10.62 -11.71 24.78
N SER A 189 -9.49 -10.98 24.90
CA SER A 189 -8.37 -11.40 25.75
C SER A 189 -8.50 -11.00 27.22
N GLU A 190 -9.35 -10.02 27.57
CA GLU A 190 -9.60 -9.63 28.96
C GLU A 190 -10.72 -10.47 29.61
N GLU A 191 -11.63 -11.06 28.83
CA GLU A 191 -12.70 -11.93 29.35
C GLU A 191 -12.25 -13.38 29.61
N GLU A 192 -11.07 -13.80 29.12
CA GLU A 192 -10.54 -15.15 29.27
C GLU A 192 -9.61 -15.36 30.49
N GLU A 193 -9.34 -14.35 31.33
CA GLU A 193 -8.74 -14.60 32.66
C GLU A 193 -9.82 -15.13 33.61
N PRO A 194 -9.84 -16.43 33.97
CA PRO A 194 -10.73 -16.90 35.01
C PRO A 194 -10.18 -16.30 36.31
N ALA A 195 -11.01 -15.51 36.99
CA ALA A 195 -10.77 -15.08 38.36
C ALA A 195 -10.35 -16.31 39.19
N GLU A 196 -9.11 -16.32 39.68
CA GLU A 196 -8.66 -17.28 40.69
C GLU A 196 -9.64 -17.24 41.86
N GLU A 197 -10.36 -18.35 42.08
CA GLU A 197 -11.20 -18.53 43.27
C GLU A 197 -10.32 -18.38 44.53
N PRO A 198 -10.77 -17.66 45.57
CA PRO A 198 -10.01 -17.55 46.80
C PRO A 198 -10.00 -18.91 47.50
N ALA A 199 -8.80 -19.47 47.69
CA ALA A 199 -8.59 -20.69 48.45
C ALA A 199 -9.25 -20.58 49.85
N GLU A 200 -10.26 -21.42 50.06
CA GLU A 200 -10.94 -21.61 51.33
C GLU A 200 -9.92 -22.09 52.39
N SER A 201 -9.68 -21.25 53.40
CA SER A 201 -8.93 -21.64 54.60
C SER A 201 -9.77 -22.61 55.45
N PRO A 202 -9.30 -23.82 55.80
CA PRO A 202 -9.99 -24.60 56.82
C PRO A 202 -9.67 -24.04 58.22
N ALA A 203 -10.73 -23.74 58.96
CA ALA A 203 -10.73 -23.32 60.37
C ALA A 203 -10.33 -24.48 61.32
N PRO A 204 -10.08 -24.20 62.62
CA PRO A 204 -9.16 -24.98 63.47
C PRO A 204 -9.78 -26.25 64.06
N GLU A 205 -8.95 -27.30 64.22
CA GLU A 205 -9.33 -28.49 64.98
C GLU A 205 -9.33 -28.23 66.51
N PRO A 206 -10.31 -28.79 67.25
CA PRO A 206 -10.40 -28.61 68.69
C PRO A 206 -9.42 -29.53 69.43
N THR A 207 -8.94 -29.02 70.55
CA THR A 207 -8.18 -29.70 71.59
C THR A 207 -8.85 -30.99 72.07
N ASP A 208 -8.06 -32.05 72.26
CA ASP A 208 -8.33 -33.00 73.34
C ASP A 208 -7.05 -33.51 74.00
N ALA A 209 -7.14 -33.59 75.32
CA ALA A 209 -6.06 -33.83 76.26
C ALA A 209 -5.78 -35.33 76.49
N LYS A 210 -4.57 -35.61 77.00
CA LYS A 210 -4.21 -36.54 78.09
C LYS A 210 -3.03 -37.47 77.74
N GLY A 211 -2.10 -37.57 78.68
CA GLY A 211 -1.14 -38.68 78.81
C GLY A 211 0.24 -38.22 79.19
#